data_AF-A0A7J3R0S4-F1
#
_entry.id   AF-A0A7J3R0S4-F1
#
_cell.length_a   1.000
_cell.length_b   1.000
_cell.length_c   1.000
_cell.angle_alpha   90.00
_cell.angle_beta   90.00
_cell.angle_gamma   90.00
#
_symmetry.space_group_name_H-M   'P 1'
#
loop_
_entity.id
_entity.type
_entity.pdbx_description
1 polymer ?
#
loop_
_entity_poly.entity_id
_entity_poly.type
_entity_poly.pdbx_seq_one_letter_code
_entity_poly.pdbx_strand_id
1 'polypeptide(L)' 'MSQKHRVLKKNFETELWVNGQKLPLNHFVQETIANVLVGFCKTLKGLDMPPETLEVKIRKHAKAADVDAHTYP' A
#
# COMPACT_ATOMS: atom_id res chain seq x y z
N MET A 1 13.07 29.79 16.54
CA MET A 1 12.77 29.19 15.22
C MET A 1 11.55 28.28 15.39
N SER A 2 10.34 28.78 15.12
CA SER A 2 9.14 27.94 15.20
C SER A 2 9.11 27.02 13.98
N GLN A 3 9.32 25.72 14.17
CA GLN A 3 9.05 24.73 13.13
C GLN A 3 7.55 24.80 12.80
N LYS A 4 7.21 25.51 11.73
CA LYS A 4 5.87 25.45 11.14
C LYS A 4 5.67 24.00 10.69
N HIS A 5 4.90 23.24 11.46
CA HIS A 5 4.53 21.89 11.11
C HIS A 5 3.75 21.96 9.79
N ARG A 6 4.23 21.27 8.76
CA ARG A 6 3.56 21.24 7.46
C ARG A 6 2.27 20.45 7.63
N VAL A 7 1.13 21.14 7.51
CA VAL A 7 -0.17 20.50 7.46
C VAL A 7 -0.29 19.78 6.11
N LEU A 8 -0.53 18.47 6.16
CA LEU A 8 -0.78 17.64 4.99
C LEU A 8 -2.25 17.26 4.98
N LYS A 9 -2.86 17.24 3.79
CA LYS A 9 -4.21 16.72 3.61
C LYS A 9 -4.14 15.19 3.70
N LYS A 10 -4.94 14.60 4.60
CA LYS A 10 -5.13 13.16 4.70
C LYS A 10 -6.32 12.75 3.82
N ASN A 11 -6.08 11.89 2.84
CA ASN A 11 -7.09 11.34 1.95
C ASN A 11 -7.35 9.85 2.22
N PHE A 12 -6.39 9.15 2.84
CA PHE A 12 -6.46 7.71 3.07
C PHE A 12 -6.24 7.35 4.54
N GLU A 13 -6.97 6.35 5.03
CA GLU A 13 -6.61 5.62 6.24
C GLU A 13 -5.84 4.37 5.81
N THR A 14 -4.72 4.07 6.47
CA THR A 14 -3.90 2.91 6.11
C THR A 14 -3.48 2.17 7.35
N GLU A 15 -3.70 0.86 7.33
CA GLU A 15 -3.28 -0.05 8.38
C GLU A 15 -2.16 -0.96 7.87
N LEU A 16 -1.13 -1.15 8.70
CA LEU A 16 -0.07 -2.13 8.45
C LEU A 16 -0.11 -3.18 9.54
N TRP A 17 -0.28 -4.43 9.12
CA TRP A 17 -0.24 -5.59 10.00
C TRP A 17 1.00 -6.43 9.65
N VAL A 18 1.89 -6.62 10.62
CA VAL A 18 3.11 -7.45 10.47
C VAL A 18 3.01 -8.60 11.46
N ASN A 19 2.98 -9.84 10.95
CA ASN A 19 2.85 -11.06 11.75
C ASN A 19 1.65 -11.01 12.73
N GLY A 20 0.51 -10.46 12.28
CA GLY A 20 -0.70 -10.32 13.09
C GLY A 20 -0.70 -9.13 14.08
N GLN A 21 0.39 -8.37 14.17
CA GLN A 21 0.47 -7.17 14.98
C GLN A 21 0.23 -5.90 14.14
N LYS A 22 -0.73 -5.07 14.55
CA LYS A 22 -0.94 -3.75 13.95
C LYS A 22 0.19 -2.81 14.37
N LEU A 23 0.89 -2.24 13.38
CA LEU A 23 1.95 -1.26 13.61
C LEU A 23 1.42 0.16 13.44
N PRO A 24 1.82 1.11 14.31
CA PRO A 24 1.42 2.50 14.16
C PRO A 24 2.12 3.13 12.95
N LEU A 25 1.35 3.85 12.14
CA LEU A 25 1.86 4.59 10.98
C LEU A 25 1.61 6.09 11.17
N ASN A 26 2.63 6.91 10.92
CA ASN A 26 2.44 8.34 10.81
C ASN A 26 1.73 8.72 9.50
N HIS A 27 1.22 9.95 9.41
CA HIS A 27 0.46 10.41 8.24
C HIS A 27 1.23 10.32 6.92
N PHE A 28 2.53 10.60 6.94
CA PHE A 28 3.35 10.53 5.74
C PHE A 28 3.41 9.09 5.20
N VAL A 29 3.61 8.11 6.09
CA VAL A 29 3.70 6.69 5.70
C VAL A 29 2.34 6.17 5.23
N GLN A 30 1.25 6.54 5.90
CA GLN A 30 -0.11 6.16 5.47
C GLN A 30 -0.39 6.63 4.03
N GLU A 31 -0.21 7.92 3.76
CA GLU A 31 -0.46 8.49 2.43
C GLU A 31 0.49 7.90 1.37
N THR A 32 1.77 7.67 1.72
CA THR A 32 2.74 7.11 0.78
C THR A 32 2.34 5.70 0.35
N ILE A 33 2.02 4.82 1.31
CA ILE A 33 1.59 3.44 1.02
C ILE A 33 0.30 3.46 0.17
N ALA A 34 -0.71 4.22 0.59
CA ALA A 34 -1.97 4.28 -0.12
C ALA A 34 -1.82 4.76 -1.58
N ASN A 35 -1.09 5.85 -1.79
CA ASN A 35 -0.90 6.40 -3.14
C ASN A 35 -0.11 5.45 -4.06
N VAL A 36 0.89 4.73 -3.52
CA VAL A 36 1.63 3.71 -4.30
C VAL A 36 0.69 2.55 -4.69
N LEU A 37 -0.07 2.02 -3.74
CA LEU A 37 -0.98 0.88 -3.99
C LEU A 37 -2.13 1.25 -4.93
N VAL A 38 -2.74 2.43 -4.76
CA VAL A 38 -3.73 2.97 -5.69
C VAL A 38 -3.12 3.19 -7.07
N GLY A 39 -1.86 3.61 -7.14
CA GLY A 39 -1.09 3.71 -8.38
C GLY A 39 -0.99 2.36 -9.10
N PHE A 40 -0.68 1.28 -8.37
CA PHE A 40 -0.67 -0.07 -8.93
C PHE A 40 -2.05 -0.53 -9.41
N CYS A 41 -3.12 -0.23 -8.69
CA CYS A 41 -4.47 -0.58 -9.13
C CYS A 41 -4.83 -0.05 -10.53
N LYS A 42 -4.28 1.11 -10.93
CA LYS A 42 -4.51 1.69 -12.26
C LYS A 42 -3.92 0.86 -13.40
N THR A 43 -2.97 -0.03 -13.12
CA THR A 43 -2.33 -0.89 -14.13
C THR A 43 -2.88 -2.31 -14.14
N LEU A 44 -3.72 -2.68 -13.17
CA LEU A 44 -4.29 -4.02 -13.06
C LEU A 44 -5.47 -4.19 -14.02
N LYS A 45 -5.54 -5.36 -14.65
CA LYS A 45 -6.70 -5.75 -15.47
C LYS A 45 -7.86 -6.15 -14.54
N GLY A 46 -9.09 -5.82 -14.94
CA GLY A 46 -10.31 -6.21 -14.20
C GLY A 46 -10.72 -5.26 -13.08
N LEU A 47 -10.13 -4.07 -13.01
CA LEU A 47 -10.53 -3.01 -12.09
C LEU A 47 -10.99 -1.77 -12.88
N ASP A 48 -12.29 -1.64 -13.11
CA ASP A 48 -12.83 -0.56 -13.95
C ASP A 48 -12.93 0.79 -13.23
N MET A 49 -12.93 0.77 -11.90
CA MET A 49 -13.05 1.97 -11.05
C MET A 49 -12.07 1.92 -9.88
N PRO A 50 -11.64 3.08 -9.34
CA PRO A 50 -10.85 3.12 -8.12
C PRO A 50 -11.56 2.40 -6.97
N PRO A 51 -10.87 1.55 -6.20
CA PRO A 51 -11.51 0.80 -5.14
C PRO A 51 -11.73 1.69 -3.93
N GLU A 52 -12.89 1.55 -3.27
CA GLU A 52 -13.16 2.21 -1.99
C GLU A 52 -12.28 1.63 -0.86
N THR A 53 -11.90 0.35 -0.97
CA THR A 53 -11.04 -0.36 -0.01
C THR A 53 -10.08 -1.27 -0.77
N LEU A 54 -8.83 -1.32 -0.32
CA LEU A 54 -7.76 -2.10 -0.92
C LEU A 54 -7.03 -2.88 0.17
N GLU A 55 -6.96 -4.21 0.02
CA GLU A 55 -6.21 -5.09 0.91
C GLU A 55 -5.10 -5.79 0.13
N VAL A 56 -3.87 -5.73 0.65
CA VAL A 56 -2.70 -6.41 0.07
C VAL A 56 -2.13 -7.37 1.10
N LYS A 57 -1.95 -8.62 0.69
CA LYS A 57 -1.33 -9.67 1.48
C LYS A 57 0.01 -10.05 0.87
N ILE A 58 1.08 -9.85 1.63
CA ILE A 58 2.44 -10.21 1.22
C ILE A 58 2.87 -11.40 2.07
N ARG A 59 3.30 -12.48 1.42
CA ARG A 59 3.91 -13.65 2.08
C ARG A 59 5.30 -13.85 1.52
N LYS A 60 6.28 -13.96 2.40
CA LYS A 60 7.63 -14.33 2.01
C LYS A 60 7.65 -15.81 1.64
N HIS A 61 8.10 -16.15 0.45
CA HIS A 61 8.35 -17.54 0.09
C HIS A 61 9.54 -18.11 0.88
N ALA A 62 9.47 -19.40 1.25
CA ALA A 62 10.53 -20.08 1.99
C ALA A 62 11.86 -20.17 1.20
N LYS A 63 11.78 -20.17 -0.13
CA LYS A 63 12.90 -20.10 -1.06
C LYS A 63 12.54 -19.13 -2.19
N ALA A 64 13.54 -18.44 -2.75
CA ALA A 64 13.34 -17.66 -3.96
C ALA A 64 12.93 -18.59 -5.11
N ALA A 65 11.99 -18.13 -5.94
CA ALA A 65 11.56 -18.84 -7.13
C ALA A 65 11.71 -17.91 -8.33
N ASP A 66 12.22 -18.44 -9.43
CA ASP A 66 12.19 -17.74 -10.70
C ASP A 66 10.77 -17.78 -11.25
N VAL A 67 10.21 -16.61 -11.56
CA VAL A 67 8.85 -16.47 -12.09
C VAL A 67 8.89 -15.59 -13.33
N ASP A 68 8.07 -15.94 -14.33
CA ASP A 68 7.85 -15.08 -15.49
C ASP A 68 6.95 -13.91 -15.08
N ALA A 69 7.44 -12.68 -15.26
CA ALA A 69 6.73 -11.46 -14.89
C ALA A 69 5.43 -11.22 -15.67
N HIS A 70 5.19 -11.93 -16.77
CA HIS A 70 4.01 -11.77 -17.62
C HIS A 70 2.98 -12.90 -17.46
N THR A 71 3.30 -13.92 -16.65
CA THR A 71 2.38 -15.03 -16.39
C THR A 71 1.64 -14.79 -15.08
N TYR A 72 0.31 -14.82 -15.16
CA TYR A 72 -0.58 -14.75 -13.99
C TYR A 72 -0.97 -16.18 -13.61
N PRO A 73 -0.94 -16.55 -12.31
CA PRO A 73 -1.49 -17.83 -11.86
C PRO A 73 -3.00 -17.94 -12.10
#